data_AF-A0A7X3V923-F1
#
_entry.id   AF-A0A7X3V923-F1
#
_cell.length_a   1.000
_cell.length_b   1.000
_cell.length_c   1.000
_cell.angle_alpha   90.00
_cell.angle_beta   90.00
_cell.angle_gamma   90.00
#
_symmetry.space_group_name_H-M   'P 1'
#
loop_
_entity.id
_entity.type
_entity.pdbx_description
1 polymer ?
#
loop_
_entity_poly.entity_id
_entity_poly.type
_entity_poly.pdbx_seq_one_letter_code
_entity_poly.pdbx_strand_id
1 'polypeptide(L)'
;MPSEEDVLKFLARSPHFGLSQGARRTLRLGALWALFASLAVSALIGIAALASSDFGETEGKLLLTTLSFFSASAITLACGLAWERGRLGIVPVLGIVSGLIGLVLVLVGIWGDFDGDLWWKCFTSEIMVSLAATHASLVAVFSAGQRFRGGAYAAYGLGALAASLTLIAVWGEVGDDGFWRFYAAVMVLLLALTIALPVLRRIAGPATQWDRQSVSARYCPGCGAALEPPGATSCATCGARFQGRIDMPAGSSTPSRG
;
A
#
# COMPACT_ATOMS: atom_id res chain seq x y z
N MET A 1 -17.22 -31.78 33.18
CA MET A 1 -16.90 -31.14 31.89
C MET A 1 -17.96 -30.08 31.66
N PRO A 2 -17.60 -28.79 31.56
CA PRO A 2 -18.58 -27.73 31.29
C PRO A 2 -19.20 -27.92 29.90
N SER A 3 -20.50 -27.65 29.78
CA SER A 3 -21.26 -27.79 28.51
C SER A 3 -20.91 -26.64 27.54
N GLU A 4 -21.06 -26.87 26.24
CA GLU A 4 -20.82 -25.85 25.19
C GLU A 4 -21.60 -24.54 25.42
N GLU A 5 -22.77 -24.64 26.05
CA GLU A 5 -23.59 -23.48 26.40
C GLU A 5 -22.95 -22.57 27.46
N ASP A 6 -22.16 -23.14 28.39
CA ASP A 6 -21.45 -22.38 29.42
C ASP A 6 -20.25 -21.63 28.81
N VAL A 7 -19.59 -22.22 27.82
CA VAL A 7 -18.50 -21.58 27.07
C VAL A 7 -19.04 -20.44 26.21
N LEU A 8 -20.18 -20.61 25.55
CA LEU A 8 -20.83 -19.55 24.77
C LEU A 8 -21.35 -18.40 25.64
N LYS A 9 -21.89 -18.69 26.83
CA LYS A 9 -22.27 -17.64 27.80
C LYS A 9 -21.06 -16.91 28.38
N PHE A 10 -19.92 -17.59 28.56
CA PHE A 10 -18.68 -16.96 29.00
C PHE A 10 -18.07 -16.05 27.91
N LEU A 11 -18.11 -16.48 26.64
CA LEU A 11 -17.65 -15.67 25.50
C LEU A 11 -18.60 -14.49 25.20
N ALA A 12 -19.91 -14.65 25.38
CA ALA A 12 -20.88 -13.55 25.27
C ALA A 12 -20.77 -12.51 26.41
N ARG A 13 -20.08 -12.86 27.50
CA ARG A 13 -19.79 -11.98 28.64
C ARG A 13 -18.40 -11.36 28.57
N SER A 14 -17.75 -11.39 27.41
CA SER A 14 -16.57 -10.55 27.19
C SER A 14 -17.01 -9.10 27.35
N PRO A 15 -16.47 -8.33 28.33
CA PRO A 15 -16.81 -6.94 28.47
C PRO A 15 -16.42 -6.28 27.16
N HIS A 16 -17.40 -5.69 26.46
CA HIS A 16 -17.12 -4.64 25.50
C HIS A 16 -16.36 -3.57 26.29
N PHE A 17 -15.03 -3.68 26.30
CA PHE A 17 -14.12 -2.71 26.90
C PHE A 17 -14.19 -1.48 26.00
N GLY A 18 -15.25 -0.71 26.22
CA GLY A 18 -15.55 0.57 25.62
C GLY A 18 -14.58 1.61 26.15
N LEU A 19 -13.29 1.45 25.85
CA LEU A 19 -12.36 2.56 25.90
C LEU A 19 -12.95 3.63 24.99
N SER A 20 -13.20 4.82 25.56
CA SER A 20 -13.61 5.99 24.79
C SER A 20 -12.69 6.15 23.57
N GLN A 21 -13.22 6.63 22.44
CA GLN A 21 -12.39 6.87 21.25
C GLN A 21 -11.13 7.70 21.57
N GLY A 22 -11.20 8.59 22.59
CA GLY A 22 -10.07 9.32 23.14
C GLY A 22 -9.00 8.43 23.79
N ALA A 23 -9.39 7.49 24.66
CA ALA A 23 -8.45 6.57 25.32
C ALA A 23 -7.78 5.60 24.32
N ARG A 24 -8.52 5.14 23.30
CA ARG A 24 -7.93 4.34 22.21
C ARG A 24 -6.94 5.15 21.38
N ARG A 25 -7.18 6.45 21.19
CA ARG A 25 -6.29 7.36 20.45
C ARG A 25 -5.01 7.66 21.25
N THR A 26 -5.12 7.93 22.55
CA THR A 26 -3.94 8.18 23.40
C THR A 26 -3.07 6.94 23.57
N LEU A 27 -3.68 5.75 23.76
CA LEU A 27 -2.94 4.48 23.79
C LEU A 27 -2.24 4.20 22.46
N ARG A 28 -2.92 4.41 21.32
CA ARG A 28 -2.29 4.25 20.00
C ARG A 28 -1.15 5.23 19.78
N LEU A 29 -1.32 6.50 20.17
CA LEU A 29 -0.28 7.53 20.06
C LEU A 29 0.91 7.20 20.96
N GLY A 30 0.68 6.75 22.20
CA GLY A 30 1.73 6.31 23.11
C GLY A 30 2.49 5.09 22.59
N ALA A 31 1.76 4.09 22.08
CA ALA A 31 2.38 2.90 21.48
C ALA A 31 3.19 3.24 20.22
N LEU A 32 2.68 4.13 19.36
CA LEU A 32 3.41 4.63 18.19
C LEU A 32 4.66 5.40 18.60
N TRP A 33 4.57 6.30 19.58
CA TRP A 33 5.73 7.04 20.07
C TRP A 33 6.76 6.12 20.71
N ALA A 34 6.34 5.12 21.49
CA ALA A 34 7.22 4.12 22.07
C ALA A 34 7.92 3.29 20.97
N LEU A 35 7.20 2.91 19.91
CA LEU A 35 7.77 2.25 18.74
C LEU A 35 8.80 3.12 18.02
N PHE A 36 8.47 4.38 17.74
CA PHE A 36 9.39 5.32 17.10
C PHE A 36 10.63 5.57 17.97
N ALA A 37 10.47 5.72 19.28
CA ALA A 37 11.58 5.86 20.21
C ALA A 37 12.47 4.61 20.24
N SER A 38 11.87 3.41 20.29
CA SER A 38 12.61 2.15 20.22
C SER A 38 13.38 2.02 18.90
N LEU A 39 12.75 2.36 17.77
CA LEU A 39 13.38 2.35 16.45
C LEU A 39 14.54 3.36 16.38
N ALA A 40 14.36 4.57 16.93
CA ALA A 40 15.41 5.57 16.97
C ALA A 40 16.62 5.12 17.81
N VAL A 41 16.38 4.51 18.97
CA VAL A 41 17.43 3.93 19.82
C VAL A 41 18.15 2.80 19.08
N SER A 42 17.41 1.87 18.47
CA SER A 42 18.01 0.79 17.67
C SER A 42 18.84 1.33 16.50
N ALA A 43 18.37 2.38 15.82
CA ALA A 43 19.11 3.03 14.74
C ALA A 43 20.39 3.70 15.25
N LEU A 44 20.36 4.41 16.38
CA LEU A 44 21.54 5.02 17.00
C LEU A 44 22.58 3.96 17.39
N ILE A 45 22.14 2.83 17.95
CA ILE A 45 23.04 1.71 18.27
C ILE A 45 23.66 1.13 16.99
N GLY A 46 22.86 0.94 15.93
CA GLY A 46 23.36 0.46 14.65
C GLY A 46 24.37 1.41 14.01
N ILE A 47 24.12 2.72 14.06
CA ILE A 47 25.05 3.76 13.58
C ILE A 47 26.34 3.76 14.41
N ALA A 48 26.23 3.64 15.74
CA ALA A 48 27.40 3.56 16.62
C ALA A 48 28.24 2.30 16.36
N ALA A 49 27.59 1.16 16.06
CA ALA A 49 28.28 -0.07 15.66
C ALA A 49 29.00 0.09 14.32
N LEU A 50 28.37 0.73 13.33
CA LEU A 50 28.99 1.04 12.02
C LEU A 50 30.15 2.04 12.12
N ALA A 51 30.14 2.93 13.11
CA ALA A 51 31.22 3.88 13.37
C ALA A 51 32.42 3.26 14.11
N SER A 52 32.27 2.02 14.62
CA SER A 52 33.37 1.29 15.21
C SER A 52 34.32 0.77 14.13
N SER A 53 35.63 0.95 14.31
CA SER A 53 36.66 0.58 13.33
C SER A 53 36.84 -0.94 13.16
N ASP A 54 36.21 -1.75 14.00
CA ASP A 54 36.30 -3.22 14.03
C ASP A 54 35.16 -3.91 13.24
N PHE A 55 34.55 -3.20 12.30
CA PHE A 55 33.45 -3.75 11.50
C PHE A 55 33.92 -4.95 10.68
N GLY A 56 33.55 -6.15 11.15
CA GLY A 56 33.99 -7.41 10.57
C GLY A 56 33.18 -7.80 9.34
N GLU A 57 33.78 -8.59 8.45
CA GLU A 57 33.10 -9.12 7.26
C GLU A 57 31.82 -9.88 7.61
N THR A 58 31.83 -10.64 8.70
CA THR A 58 30.66 -11.39 9.21
C THR A 58 29.52 -10.47 9.67
N GLU A 59 29.83 -9.35 10.31
CA GLU A 59 28.81 -8.39 10.77
C GLU A 59 28.12 -7.73 9.57
N GLY A 60 28.89 -7.37 8.54
CA GLY A 60 28.38 -6.88 7.27
C GLY A 60 27.45 -7.90 6.58
N LYS A 61 27.86 -9.17 6.51
CA LYS A 61 27.06 -10.26 5.93
C LYS A 61 25.74 -10.46 6.69
N LEU A 62 25.74 -10.36 8.02
CA LEU A 62 24.53 -10.43 8.85
C LEU A 62 23.59 -9.24 8.63
N LEU A 63 24.13 -8.02 8.55
CA LEU A 63 23.33 -6.82 8.28
C LEU A 63 22.68 -6.86 6.90
N LEU A 64 23.43 -7.26 5.87
CA LEU A 64 22.87 -7.43 4.52
C LEU A 64 21.80 -8.53 4.48
N THR A 65 21.99 -9.63 5.20
CA THR A 65 21.00 -10.72 5.29
C THR A 65 19.69 -10.23 5.91
N THR A 66 19.75 -9.53 7.05
CA THR A 66 18.55 -9.00 7.73
C THR A 66 17.84 -7.93 6.88
N LEU A 67 18.59 -7.06 6.21
CA LEU A 67 18.03 -6.08 5.27
C LEU A 67 17.30 -6.76 4.10
N SER A 68 17.84 -7.87 3.61
CA SER A 68 17.24 -8.65 2.52
C SER A 68 15.95 -9.35 2.94
N PHE A 69 15.89 -9.89 4.16
CA PHE A 69 14.64 -10.43 4.71
C PHE A 69 13.58 -9.34 4.89
N PHE A 70 14.00 -8.15 5.34
CA PHE A 70 13.09 -7.01 5.48
C PHE A 70 12.52 -6.57 4.13
N SER A 71 13.36 -6.45 3.10
CA SER A 71 12.92 -6.06 1.75
C SER A 71 12.00 -7.11 1.14
N ALA A 72 12.34 -8.40 1.22
CA ALA A 72 11.50 -9.50 0.73
C ALA A 72 10.12 -9.53 1.42
N SER A 73 10.09 -9.27 2.73
CA SER A 73 8.84 -9.15 3.50
C SER A 73 8.00 -7.96 3.03
N ALA A 74 8.62 -6.81 2.81
CA ALA A 74 7.93 -5.62 2.32
C ALA A 74 7.36 -5.81 0.90
N ILE A 75 8.12 -6.45 0.00
CA ILE A 75 7.69 -6.82 -1.35
C ILE A 75 6.47 -7.75 -1.29
N THR A 76 6.57 -8.82 -0.50
CA THR A 76 5.49 -9.79 -0.32
C THR A 76 4.23 -9.13 0.22
N LEU A 77 4.36 -8.21 1.18
CA LEU A 77 3.23 -7.45 1.72
C LEU A 77 2.61 -6.54 0.65
N ALA A 78 3.42 -5.79 -0.10
CA ALA A 78 2.95 -4.88 -1.13
C ALA A 78 2.21 -5.63 -2.27
N CYS A 79 2.77 -6.75 -2.71
CA CYS A 79 2.15 -7.61 -3.73
C CYS A 79 0.94 -8.36 -3.18
N GLY A 80 0.98 -8.84 -1.93
CA GLY A 80 -0.16 -9.48 -1.26
C GLY A 80 -1.37 -8.55 -1.16
N LEU A 81 -1.15 -7.29 -0.79
CA LEU A 81 -2.21 -6.27 -0.75
C LEU A 81 -2.82 -5.99 -2.15
N ALA A 82 -2.02 -6.09 -3.21
CA ALA A 82 -2.52 -5.95 -4.58
C ALA A 82 -3.35 -7.17 -5.01
N TRP A 83 -2.91 -8.36 -4.62
CA TRP A 83 -3.58 -9.63 -4.87
C TRP A 83 -4.95 -9.70 -4.17
N GLU A 84 -5.01 -9.39 -2.87
CA GLU A 84 -6.25 -9.38 -2.09
C GLU A 84 -7.32 -8.44 -2.67
N ARG A 85 -6.89 -7.35 -3.31
CA ARG A 85 -7.79 -6.38 -3.96
C ARG A 85 -8.24 -6.80 -5.36
N GLY A 86 -7.81 -7.96 -5.86
CA GLY A 86 -8.14 -8.48 -7.19
C GLY A 86 -7.62 -7.58 -8.33
N ARG A 87 -6.54 -6.82 -8.08
CA ARG A 87 -6.00 -5.85 -9.05
C ARG A 87 -4.75 -6.41 -9.72
N LEU A 88 -4.61 -6.14 -11.03
CA LEU A 88 -3.50 -6.58 -11.89
C LEU A 88 -3.39 -8.09 -12.16
N GLY A 89 -4.34 -8.92 -11.72
CA GLY A 89 -4.38 -10.35 -12.06
C GLY A 89 -3.14 -11.10 -11.60
N ILE A 90 -2.33 -11.61 -12.54
CA ILE A 90 -1.16 -12.46 -12.26
C ILE A 90 0.10 -11.68 -11.84
N VAL A 91 0.15 -10.37 -12.11
CA VAL A 91 1.34 -9.53 -11.85
C VAL A 91 1.81 -9.56 -10.38
N PRO A 92 0.93 -9.53 -9.36
CA PRO A 92 1.38 -9.59 -7.97
C PRO A 92 2.00 -10.95 -7.60
N VAL A 93 1.53 -12.06 -8.19
CA VAL A 93 2.16 -13.37 -7.98
C VAL A 93 3.53 -13.43 -8.63
N LEU A 94 3.69 -12.89 -9.83
CA LEU A 94 5.01 -12.78 -10.46
C LEU A 94 5.96 -11.96 -9.60
N GLY A 95 5.49 -10.87 -8.99
CA GLY A 95 6.27 -10.05 -8.06
C GLY A 95 6.70 -10.80 -6.79
N ILE A 96 5.81 -11.62 -6.21
CA ILE A 96 6.15 -12.46 -5.04
C ILE A 96 7.21 -13.50 -5.43
N VAL A 97 7.02 -14.18 -6.56
CA VAL A 97 7.95 -15.21 -7.04
C VAL A 97 9.32 -14.58 -7.34
N SER A 98 9.37 -13.46 -8.07
CA SER A 98 10.64 -12.74 -8.30
C SER A 98 11.26 -12.21 -7.01
N GLY A 99 10.45 -11.79 -6.04
CA GLY A 99 10.94 -11.38 -4.72
C GLY A 99 11.64 -12.52 -3.97
N LEU A 100 11.08 -13.72 -4.01
CA LEU A 100 11.69 -14.91 -3.41
C LEU A 100 12.95 -15.36 -4.15
N ILE A 101 12.94 -15.34 -5.49
CA ILE A 101 14.13 -15.65 -6.30
C ILE A 101 15.24 -14.64 -5.99
N GLY A 102 14.92 -13.35 -5.98
CA GLY A 102 15.83 -12.28 -5.59
C GLY A 102 16.42 -12.49 -4.20
N LEU A 103 15.61 -12.84 -3.19
CA LEU A 103 16.10 -13.14 -1.84
C LEU A 103 17.13 -14.27 -1.84
N VAL A 104 16.83 -15.37 -2.53
CA VAL A 104 17.77 -16.51 -2.64
C VAL A 104 19.07 -16.06 -3.32
N LEU A 105 18.98 -15.30 -4.41
CA LEU A 105 20.14 -14.77 -5.12
C LEU A 105 21.00 -13.87 -4.23
N VAL A 106 20.37 -12.99 -3.44
CA VAL A 106 21.08 -12.13 -2.47
C VAL A 106 21.78 -12.97 -1.41
N LEU A 107 21.11 -13.96 -0.82
CA LEU A 107 21.72 -14.80 0.21
C LEU A 107 22.90 -15.61 -0.33
N VAL A 108 22.77 -16.17 -1.53
CA VAL A 108 23.85 -16.88 -2.21
C VAL A 108 25.02 -15.93 -2.51
N GLY A 109 24.75 -14.68 -2.93
CA GLY A 109 25.80 -13.68 -3.17
C GLY A 109 26.48 -13.16 -1.90
N ILE A 110 25.76 -13.07 -0.78
CA ILE A 110 26.34 -12.64 0.51
C ILE A 110 27.25 -13.71 1.08
N TRP A 111 26.85 -14.98 1.01
CA TRP A 111 27.53 -16.08 1.67
C TRP A 111 28.46 -16.89 0.74
N GLY A 112 28.28 -16.79 -0.57
CA GLY A 112 29.14 -17.43 -1.55
C GLY A 112 30.18 -16.46 -2.10
N ASP A 113 31.37 -16.98 -2.40
CA ASP A 113 32.45 -16.24 -3.07
C ASP A 113 32.20 -16.14 -4.59
N PHE A 114 31.09 -15.50 -4.97
CA PHE A 114 30.73 -15.28 -6.36
C PHE A 114 31.15 -13.87 -6.79
N ASP A 115 32.37 -13.75 -7.32
CA ASP A 115 32.91 -12.48 -7.83
C ASP A 115 32.96 -12.45 -9.37
N GLY A 116 31.81 -12.69 -9.99
CA GLY A 116 31.64 -12.70 -11.44
C GLY A 116 30.83 -11.51 -11.93
N ASP A 117 31.34 -10.79 -12.93
CA ASP A 117 30.60 -9.69 -13.59
C ASP A 117 29.22 -10.14 -14.10
N LEU A 118 29.13 -11.36 -14.65
CA LEU A 118 27.85 -11.95 -15.08
C LEU A 118 26.87 -12.15 -13.91
N TRP A 119 27.37 -12.56 -12.74
CA TRP A 119 26.55 -12.74 -11.55
C TRP A 119 25.95 -11.40 -11.11
N TRP A 120 26.76 -10.34 -11.07
CA TRP A 120 26.32 -8.98 -10.75
C TRP A 120 25.31 -8.41 -11.76
N LYS A 121 25.50 -8.69 -13.05
CA LYS A 121 24.55 -8.31 -14.12
C LYS A 121 23.20 -9.01 -13.96
N CYS A 122 23.18 -10.32 -13.72
CA CYS A 122 21.97 -11.09 -13.45
C CYS A 122 21.27 -10.64 -12.16
N PHE A 123 22.04 -10.45 -11.09
CA PHE A 123 21.57 -9.98 -9.80
C PHE A 123 20.87 -8.62 -9.89
N THR A 124 21.51 -7.65 -10.53
CA THR A 124 20.97 -6.29 -10.68
C THR A 124 19.71 -6.31 -11.54
N SER A 125 19.68 -7.15 -12.58
CA SER A 125 18.50 -7.31 -13.45
C SER A 125 17.30 -7.89 -12.68
N GLU A 126 17.52 -8.93 -11.86
CA GLU A 126 16.46 -9.57 -11.05
C GLU A 126 15.90 -8.61 -10.00
N ILE A 127 16.77 -7.87 -9.30
CA ILE A 127 16.34 -6.84 -8.34
C ILE A 127 15.47 -5.79 -9.04
N MET A 128 15.83 -5.38 -10.24
CA MET A 128 15.09 -4.36 -10.96
C MET A 128 13.70 -4.86 -11.40
N VAL A 129 13.60 -6.12 -11.83
CA VAL A 129 12.31 -6.76 -12.15
C VAL A 129 11.42 -6.82 -10.91
N SER A 130 11.96 -7.27 -9.78
CA SER A 130 11.24 -7.35 -8.51
C SER A 130 10.78 -5.97 -8.02
N LEU A 131 11.65 -4.96 -8.13
CA LEU A 131 11.32 -3.58 -7.76
C LEU A 131 10.25 -2.98 -8.67
N ALA A 132 10.32 -3.22 -9.98
CA ALA A 132 9.31 -2.77 -10.93
C ALA A 132 7.94 -3.42 -10.68
N ALA A 133 7.91 -4.73 -10.40
CA ALA A 133 6.69 -5.45 -10.04
C ALA A 133 6.08 -4.96 -8.71
N THR A 134 6.93 -4.68 -7.73
CA THR A 134 6.53 -4.10 -6.44
C THR A 134 5.96 -2.71 -6.62
N HIS A 135 6.66 -1.83 -7.36
CA HIS A 135 6.20 -0.49 -7.67
C HIS A 135 4.86 -0.50 -8.41
N ALA A 136 4.70 -1.39 -9.40
CA ALA A 136 3.45 -1.57 -10.12
C ALA A 136 2.30 -2.01 -9.19
N SER A 137 2.55 -2.97 -8.30
CA SER A 137 1.61 -3.44 -7.29
C SER A 137 1.19 -2.31 -6.35
N LEU A 138 2.17 -1.51 -5.89
CA LEU A 138 1.97 -0.36 -5.03
C LEU A 138 1.09 0.70 -5.71
N VAL A 139 1.40 1.04 -6.96
CA VAL A 139 0.63 1.99 -7.76
C VAL A 139 -0.81 1.51 -7.95
N ALA A 140 -1.06 0.22 -8.23
CA ALA A 140 -2.43 -0.30 -8.38
C ALA A 140 -3.24 -0.25 -7.07
N VAL A 141 -2.59 -0.51 -5.94
CA VAL A 141 -3.17 -0.39 -4.60
C VAL A 141 -3.50 1.08 -4.29
N PHE A 142 -2.64 2.02 -4.68
CA PHE A 142 -2.80 3.45 -4.42
C PHE A 142 -3.49 4.26 -5.53
N SER A 143 -3.85 3.69 -6.67
CA SER A 143 -4.52 4.42 -7.77
C SER A 143 -5.99 4.06 -7.97
N ALA A 144 -6.64 3.46 -6.98
CA ALA A 144 -8.00 2.91 -7.06
C ALA A 144 -9.17 3.86 -7.37
N GLY A 145 -8.93 5.16 -7.59
CA GLY A 145 -9.96 6.11 -8.02
C GLY A 145 -9.76 6.55 -9.47
N GLN A 146 -10.84 6.66 -10.25
CA GLN A 146 -10.85 7.19 -11.62
C GLN A 146 -10.11 8.54 -11.76
N ARG A 147 -10.12 9.35 -10.69
CA ARG A 147 -9.52 10.68 -10.63
C ARG A 147 -7.99 10.70 -10.66
N PHE A 148 -7.33 9.58 -10.33
CA PHE A 148 -5.86 9.49 -10.25
C PHE A 148 -5.23 8.59 -11.32
N ARG A 149 -5.99 8.22 -12.37
CA ARG A 149 -5.50 7.34 -13.44
C ARG A 149 -4.31 7.95 -14.19
N GLY A 150 -4.31 9.26 -14.44
CA GLY A 150 -3.18 9.95 -15.09
C GLY A 150 -1.87 9.83 -14.31
N GLY A 151 -1.91 10.06 -12.99
CA GLY A 151 -0.73 9.90 -12.13
C GLY A 151 -0.27 8.44 -12.03
N ALA A 152 -1.20 7.48 -12.09
CA ALA A 152 -0.86 6.06 -12.12
C ALA A 152 -0.14 5.66 -13.41
N TYR A 153 -0.63 6.12 -14.58
CA TYR A 153 0.05 5.87 -15.87
C TYR A 153 1.42 6.53 -15.92
N ALA A 154 1.56 7.75 -15.40
CA ALA A 154 2.87 8.40 -15.27
C ALA A 154 3.81 7.57 -14.38
N ALA A 155 3.33 7.02 -13.27
CA ALA A 155 4.12 6.17 -12.38
C ALA A 155 4.54 4.86 -13.07
N TYR A 156 3.65 4.17 -13.78
CA TYR A 156 4.00 2.98 -14.55
C TYR A 156 5.03 3.30 -15.65
N GLY A 157 4.82 4.38 -16.41
CA GLY A 157 5.73 4.80 -17.48
C GLY A 157 7.11 5.16 -16.94
N LEU A 158 7.18 5.90 -15.84
CA LEU A 158 8.44 6.29 -15.22
C LEU A 158 9.17 5.10 -14.58
N GLY A 159 8.43 4.16 -13.98
CA GLY A 159 9.00 2.92 -13.45
C GLY A 159 9.56 2.03 -14.56
N ALA A 160 8.84 1.90 -15.68
CA ALA A 160 9.32 1.16 -16.85
C ALA A 160 10.55 1.83 -17.48
N LEU A 161 10.55 3.17 -17.58
CA LEU A 161 11.70 3.93 -18.05
C LEU A 161 12.93 3.69 -17.15
N ALA A 162 12.76 3.83 -15.83
CA ALA A 162 13.81 3.58 -14.87
C ALA A 162 14.39 2.16 -15.01
N ALA A 163 13.53 1.14 -15.10
CA ALA A 163 13.95 -0.25 -15.29
C ALA A 163 14.73 -0.45 -16.59
N SER A 164 14.25 0.13 -17.70
CA SER A 164 14.94 0.06 -18.98
C SER A 164 16.32 0.73 -18.94
N LEU A 165 16.43 1.89 -18.31
CA LEU A 165 17.71 2.59 -18.16
C LEU A 165 18.69 1.79 -17.31
N THR A 166 18.24 1.20 -16.19
CA THR A 166 19.10 0.34 -15.37
C THR A 166 19.62 -0.86 -16.18
N LEU A 167 18.76 -1.54 -16.95
CA LEU A 167 19.19 -2.66 -17.79
C LEU A 167 20.17 -2.21 -18.87
N ILE A 168 19.95 -1.06 -19.50
CA ILE A 168 20.88 -0.48 -20.49
C ILE A 168 22.22 -0.13 -19.83
N ALA A 169 22.21 0.45 -18.62
CA ALA A 169 23.43 0.79 -17.90
C ALA A 169 24.27 -0.45 -17.58
N VAL A 170 23.60 -1.50 -17.08
CA VAL A 170 24.23 -2.74 -16.61
C VAL A 170 24.77 -3.58 -17.77
N TRP A 171 24.01 -3.70 -18.88
CA TRP A 171 24.39 -4.54 -20.02
C TRP A 171 25.16 -3.78 -21.10
N GLY A 172 24.93 -2.48 -21.23
CA GLY A 172 25.57 -1.61 -22.21
C GLY A 172 26.85 -0.93 -21.72
N GLU A 173 27.24 -1.15 -20.45
CA GLU A 173 28.45 -0.58 -19.82
C GLU A 173 28.59 0.92 -20.09
N VAL A 174 27.48 1.65 -19.93
CA VAL A 174 27.39 3.06 -20.32
C VAL A 174 28.15 3.92 -19.32
N GLY A 175 29.31 4.43 -19.74
CA GLY A 175 30.17 5.32 -18.95
C GLY A 175 29.95 6.82 -19.18
N ASP A 176 28.88 7.22 -19.87
CA ASP A 176 28.62 8.64 -20.17
C ASP A 176 28.01 9.40 -18.99
N ASP A 177 28.61 10.54 -18.62
CA ASP A 177 28.14 11.39 -17.52
C ASP A 177 26.73 11.93 -17.77
N GLY A 178 26.38 12.20 -19.04
CA GLY A 178 25.05 12.67 -19.43
C GLY A 178 23.98 11.63 -19.11
N PHE A 179 24.25 10.37 -19.42
CA PHE A 179 23.39 9.23 -19.07
C PHE A 179 23.16 9.11 -17.56
N TRP A 180 24.21 9.16 -16.74
CA TRP A 180 24.08 9.04 -15.28
C TRP A 180 23.29 10.19 -14.66
N ARG A 181 23.43 11.42 -15.18
CA ARG A 181 22.64 12.58 -14.75
C ARG A 181 21.17 12.42 -15.09
N PHE A 182 20.87 11.95 -16.30
CA PHE A 182 19.49 11.68 -16.72
C PHE A 182 18.86 10.55 -15.88
N TYR A 183 19.59 9.46 -15.68
CA TYR A 183 19.19 8.34 -14.84
C TYR A 183 18.87 8.78 -13.40
N ALA A 184 19.75 9.58 -12.79
CA ALA A 184 19.52 10.11 -11.45
C ALA A 184 18.25 10.98 -11.38
N ALA A 185 18.02 11.84 -12.38
CA ALA A 185 16.81 12.65 -12.45
C ALA A 185 15.52 11.80 -12.54
N VAL A 186 15.54 10.74 -13.37
CA VAL A 186 14.42 9.80 -13.48
C VAL A 186 14.15 9.09 -12.15
N MET A 187 15.21 8.64 -11.45
CA MET A 187 15.07 7.96 -10.15
C MET A 187 14.51 8.88 -9.06
N VAL A 188 14.97 10.13 -8.99
CA VAL A 188 14.44 11.13 -8.05
C VAL A 188 12.96 11.40 -8.35
N LEU A 189 12.59 11.53 -9.62
CA LEU A 189 11.20 11.75 -10.00
C LEU A 189 10.31 10.55 -9.65
N LEU A 190 10.82 9.33 -9.83
CA LEU A 190 10.13 8.09 -9.47
C LEU A 190 9.92 8.00 -7.95
N LEU A 191 10.94 8.32 -7.17
CA LEU A 191 10.87 8.35 -5.71
C LEU A 191 9.86 9.40 -5.24
N ALA A 192 9.92 10.61 -5.79
CA ALA A 192 8.99 11.68 -5.47
C ALA A 192 7.54 11.26 -5.76
N LEU A 193 7.29 10.61 -6.89
CA LEU A 193 5.95 10.14 -7.26
C LEU A 193 5.46 8.99 -6.35
N THR A 194 6.35 8.07 -5.99
CA THR A 194 6.07 6.97 -5.07
C THR A 194 5.65 7.48 -3.69
N ILE A 195 6.28 8.55 -3.20
CA ILE A 195 5.94 9.20 -1.93
C ILE A 195 4.69 10.09 -2.08
N ALA A 196 4.53 10.76 -3.20
CA ALA A 196 3.38 11.64 -3.45
C ALA A 196 2.06 10.85 -3.52
N LEU A 197 2.05 9.64 -4.09
CA LEU A 197 0.86 8.79 -4.22
C LEU A 197 0.11 8.53 -2.89
N PRO A 198 0.75 8.01 -1.81
CA PRO A 198 0.08 7.80 -0.53
C PRO A 198 -0.34 9.12 0.13
N VAL A 199 0.42 10.20 -0.04
CA VAL A 199 0.07 11.53 0.49
C VAL A 199 -1.15 12.11 -0.21
N LEU A 200 -1.19 12.07 -1.54
CA LEU A 200 -2.33 12.51 -2.35
C LEU A 200 -3.58 11.71 -2.01
N ARG A 201 -3.45 10.39 -1.83
CA ARG A 201 -4.53 9.52 -1.32
C ARG A 201 -5.03 9.94 0.05
N ARG A 202 -4.12 10.26 0.96
CA ARG A 202 -4.46 10.68 2.32
C ARG A 202 -5.20 12.01 2.34
N ILE A 203 -4.77 12.96 1.51
CA ILE A 203 -5.40 14.29 1.38
C ILE A 203 -6.74 14.20 0.64
N ALA A 204 -6.82 13.37 -0.40
CA ALA A 204 -8.06 13.13 -1.14
C ALA A 204 -9.14 12.42 -0.30
N GLY A 205 -8.77 11.90 0.87
CA GLY A 205 -9.61 11.06 1.71
C GLY A 205 -9.89 9.70 1.07
N PRO A 206 -10.52 8.75 1.80
CA PRO A 206 -11.29 7.72 1.10
C PRO A 206 -12.21 8.50 0.17
N ALA A 207 -12.10 8.22 -1.14
CA ALA A 207 -12.93 8.89 -2.11
C ALA A 207 -14.33 8.94 -1.51
N THR A 208 -14.88 10.14 -1.38
CA THR A 208 -16.31 10.35 -1.25
C THR A 208 -16.94 9.77 -2.50
N GLN A 209 -16.97 8.44 -2.56
CA GLN A 209 -17.84 7.61 -3.35
C GLN A 209 -19.22 7.69 -2.69
N TRP A 210 -19.66 8.92 -2.41
CA TRP A 210 -20.95 9.38 -2.88
C TRP A 210 -20.76 9.64 -4.37
N ASP A 211 -20.40 8.57 -5.09
CA ASP A 211 -20.90 8.43 -6.44
C ASP A 211 -22.39 8.70 -6.31
N ARG A 212 -22.89 9.48 -7.25
CA ARG A 212 -24.27 9.91 -7.32
C ARG A 212 -25.17 8.72 -7.69
N GLN A 213 -24.86 7.52 -7.18
CA GLN A 213 -25.86 6.52 -6.83
C GLN A 213 -26.75 7.19 -5.80
N SER A 214 -27.74 7.92 -6.30
CA SER A 214 -29.01 8.04 -5.63
C SER A 214 -29.27 6.69 -4.98
N VAL A 215 -29.22 6.64 -3.65
CA VAL A 215 -29.79 5.53 -2.90
C VAL A 215 -31.29 5.66 -3.15
N SER A 216 -31.72 5.24 -4.34
CA SER A 216 -33.11 5.18 -4.73
C SER A 216 -33.65 4.03 -3.92
N ALA A 217 -34.51 4.34 -2.94
CA ALA A 217 -35.24 3.30 -2.23
C ALA A 217 -35.89 2.39 -3.27
N ARG A 218 -35.47 1.12 -3.31
CA ARG A 218 -36.05 0.09 -4.19
C ARG A 218 -37.27 -0.56 -3.56
N TYR A 219 -37.39 -0.45 -2.23
CA TYR A 219 -38.46 -1.06 -1.45
C TYR A 219 -39.06 -0.03 -0.52
N CYS A 220 -40.37 -0.11 -0.35
CA CYS A 220 -41.13 0.69 0.58
C CYS A 220 -40.82 0.26 2.03
N PRO A 221 -40.35 1.15 2.92
CA PRO A 221 -40.06 0.78 4.31
C PRO A 221 -41.32 0.44 5.13
N GLY A 222 -42.51 0.89 4.70
CA GLY A 222 -43.77 0.55 5.36
C GLY A 222 -44.27 -0.88 5.09
N CYS A 223 -44.32 -1.30 3.82
CA CYS A 223 -44.94 -2.57 3.42
C CYS A 223 -43.99 -3.55 2.70
N GLY A 224 -42.75 -3.16 2.42
CA GLY A 224 -41.78 -4.00 1.71
C GLY A 224 -41.99 -4.11 0.19
N ALA A 225 -43.06 -3.55 -0.37
CA ALA A 225 -43.31 -3.59 -1.82
C ALA A 225 -42.23 -2.85 -2.62
N ALA A 226 -41.93 -3.34 -3.82
CA ALA A 226 -40.99 -2.68 -4.73
C ALA A 226 -41.54 -1.33 -5.21
N LEU A 227 -40.67 -0.32 -5.29
CA LEU A 227 -41.01 1.02 -5.80
C LEU A 227 -40.70 1.09 -7.30
N GLU A 228 -41.73 1.32 -8.11
CA GLU A 228 -41.60 1.57 -9.54
C GLU A 228 -42.14 2.98 -9.88
N PRO A 229 -41.30 3.92 -10.35
CA PRO A 229 -39.85 3.79 -10.56
C PRO A 229 -39.03 3.83 -9.24
N PRO A 230 -37.79 3.30 -9.24
CA PRO A 230 -36.89 3.39 -8.09
C PRO A 230 -36.71 4.84 -7.63
N GLY A 231 -36.92 5.11 -6.33
CA GLY A 231 -36.82 6.46 -5.78
C GLY A 231 -38.13 7.27 -5.79
N ALA A 232 -39.27 6.65 -6.07
CA ALA A 232 -40.58 7.28 -5.89
C ALA A 232 -40.79 7.72 -4.42
N THR A 233 -41.32 8.93 -4.22
CA THR A 233 -41.63 9.50 -2.90
C THR A 233 -42.94 8.99 -2.31
N SER A 234 -43.65 8.10 -3.01
CA SER A 234 -44.88 7.48 -2.54
C SER A 234 -44.97 6.03 -2.99
N CYS A 235 -45.47 5.15 -2.13
CA CYS A 235 -45.75 3.76 -2.48
C CYS A 235 -47.16 3.62 -3.10
N ALA A 236 -47.26 2.98 -4.27
CA ALA A 236 -48.54 2.70 -4.92
C ALA A 236 -49.39 1.64 -4.17
N THR A 237 -48.74 0.74 -3.41
CA THR A 237 -49.42 -0.37 -2.72
C THR A 237 -50.03 0.06 -1.38
N CYS A 238 -49.32 0.85 -0.58
CA CYS A 238 -49.77 1.24 0.77
C CYS A 238 -50.04 2.75 0.94
N GLY A 239 -49.77 3.57 -0.08
CA GLY A 239 -49.98 5.03 -0.03
C GLY A 239 -48.99 5.81 0.85
N ALA A 240 -48.02 5.15 1.49
CA ALA A 240 -47.03 5.81 2.33
C ALA A 240 -46.17 6.80 1.53
N ARG A 241 -45.99 8.02 2.06
CA ARG A 241 -45.14 9.07 1.48
C ARG A 241 -43.83 9.19 2.25
N PHE A 242 -42.73 9.32 1.52
CA PHE A 242 -41.38 9.42 2.06
C PHE A 242 -40.73 10.71 1.59
N GLN A 243 -40.15 11.47 2.52
CA GLN A 243 -39.37 12.65 2.23
C GLN A 243 -37.91 12.32 2.52
N GLY A 244 -37.14 12.05 1.47
CA GLY A 244 -35.69 11.88 1.60
C GLY A 244 -35.06 13.21 1.95
N ARG A 245 -34.80 13.45 3.24
CA ARG A 245 -33.94 14.58 3.65
C ARG A 245 -32.51 14.16 3.38
N ILE A 246 -31.92 14.74 2.34
CA ILE A 246 -30.48 14.67 2.16
C ILE A 246 -29.92 15.72 3.11
N ASP A 247 -29.39 15.30 4.25
CA ASP A 247 -28.63 16.19 5.12
C ASP A 247 -27.35 16.59 4.38
N MET A 248 -27.38 17.75 3.72
CA MET A 248 -26.17 18.35 3.16
C MET A 248 -25.25 18.76 4.31
N PRO A 249 -23.94 18.45 4.24
CA PRO A 249 -22.99 18.99 5.20
C PRO A 249 -23.05 20.52 5.16
N ALA A 250 -23.13 21.13 6.35
CA ALA A 250 -23.28 22.57 6.54
C ALA A 250 -22.17 23.34 5.80
N GLY A 251 -22.47 23.86 4.61
CA GLY A 251 -21.48 24.55 3.79
C GLY A 251 -21.87 24.80 2.33
N SER A 252 -22.84 24.08 1.77
CA SER A 252 -23.35 24.36 0.41
C SER A 252 -24.61 25.20 0.47
N SER A 253 -24.49 26.49 0.20
CA SER A 253 -25.62 27.39 -0.05
C SER A 253 -26.33 26.99 -1.35
N THR A 254 -27.63 26.71 -1.27
CA THR A 254 -28.49 26.52 -2.43
C THR A 254 -28.82 27.87 -3.07
N PRO A 255 -28.85 28.00 -4.41
CA PRO A 255 -29.42 29.16 -5.06
C PRO A 255 -30.94 29.14 -4.92
N SER A 256 -31.51 30.25 -4.49
CA SER A 256 -32.94 30.50 -4.47
C SER A 256 -33.50 30.42 -5.89
N ARG A 257 -34.53 29.60 -6.10
CA ARG A 257 -35.43 29.74 -7.25
C ARG A 257 -36.73 30.36 -6.74
N GLY A 258 -37.07 31.50 -7.31
CA GLY A 258 -38.40 32.12 -7.21
C GLY A 258 -39.43 31.43 -8.09
#